data_AF-A0A2W1BR64-F1
#
_entry.id   AF-A0A2W1BR64-F1
#
_cell.length_a   1.000
_cell.length_b   1.000
_cell.length_c   1.000
_cell.angle_alpha   90.00
_cell.angle_beta   90.00
_cell.angle_gamma   90.00
#
_symmetry.space_group_name_H-M   'P 1'
#
loop_
_entity.id
_entity.type
_entity.pdbx_description
1 polymer ?
#
loop_
_entity_poly.entity_id
_entity_poly.type
_entity_poly.pdbx_seq_one_letter_code
_entity_poly.pdbx_strand_id
1 'polypeptide(L)'
;MSGDGIMQPNTPVYISRLHYTTKAEDIVEYVRQKLKYAPRVQLLESRHNANFKAFVVRVPTCFLHLLLDENFWPQDVVFRRFRGQVPQDRTVS
;
A
#
# COMPACT_ATOMS: atom_id res chain seq x y z
N MET A 1 -11.78 30.47 1.99
CA MET A 1 -10.57 30.11 2.75
C MET A 1 -10.08 28.77 2.23
N SER A 2 -9.16 28.80 1.27
CA SER A 2 -8.58 27.59 0.70
C SER A 2 -7.47 27.14 1.63
N GLY A 3 -7.75 26.12 2.44
CA GLY A 3 -6.74 25.49 3.27
C GLY A 3 -5.80 24.72 2.35
N ASP A 4 -4.61 25.26 2.12
CA ASP A 4 -3.49 24.52 1.59
C ASP A 4 -3.10 23.49 2.65
N GLY A 5 -3.80 22.35 2.62
CA GLY A 5 -3.58 21.24 3.53
C GLY A 5 -2.18 20.72 3.27
N ILE A 6 -1.25 21.04 4.17
CA ILE A 6 0.15 20.59 4.14
C ILE A 6 0.15 19.13 3.68
N MET A 7 0.58 18.89 2.44
CA MET A 7 0.63 17.55 1.85
C MET A 7 1.58 16.73 2.73
N GLN A 8 1.01 15.94 3.65
CA GLN A 8 1.78 15.02 4.46
C GLN A 8 2.55 14.13 3.48
N PRO A 9 3.89 14.00 3.63
CA PRO A 9 4.67 13.17 2.73
C PRO A 9 4.09 11.76 2.75
N ASN A 10 3.85 11.19 1.57
CA ASN A 10 3.36 9.82 1.46
C ASN A 10 4.54 8.87 1.31
N THR A 11 4.60 7.85 2.17
CA THR A 11 5.59 6.79 2.08
C THR A 11 4.99 5.54 1.44
N PRO A 12 5.60 4.98 0.38
CA PRO A 12 5.17 3.71 -0.19
C PRO A 12 5.68 2.52 0.63
N VAL A 13 4.78 1.58 0.92
CA VAL A 13 5.05 0.31 1.58
C VAL A 13 4.81 -0.81 0.57
N TYR A 14 5.80 -1.68 0.41
CA TYR A 14 5.69 -2.92 -0.34
C TYR A 14 4.97 -3.95 0.52
N ILE A 15 3.96 -4.62 -0.03
CA ILE A 15 3.36 -5.82 0.57
C ILE A 15 3.31 -6.96 -0.43
N SER A 16 3.55 -8.19 -0.01
CA SER A 16 3.55 -9.37 -0.89
C SER A 16 3.18 -10.67 -0.17
N ARG A 17 3.21 -11.76 -0.95
CA ARG A 17 2.67 -13.09 -0.59
C ARG A 17 1.15 -13.08 -0.37
N LEU A 18 0.44 -12.16 -1.02
CA LEU A 18 -1.02 -12.14 -0.99
C LEU A 18 -1.59 -13.14 -1.99
N HIS A 19 -2.75 -13.70 -1.65
CA HIS A 19 -3.45 -14.67 -2.48
C HIS A 19 -3.76 -14.08 -3.88
N TYR A 20 -3.78 -14.91 -4.91
CA TYR A 20 -3.98 -14.44 -6.30
C TYR A 20 -5.37 -13.83 -6.54
N THR A 21 -6.35 -14.11 -5.66
CA THR A 21 -7.68 -13.48 -5.71
C THR A 21 -7.73 -12.10 -5.05
N THR A 22 -6.74 -11.75 -4.22
CA THR A 22 -6.70 -10.46 -3.52
C THR A 22 -6.68 -9.31 -4.53
N LYS A 23 -7.48 -8.29 -4.25
CA LYS A 23 -7.62 -7.07 -5.04
C LYS A 23 -7.11 -5.86 -4.24
N ALA A 24 -6.96 -4.73 -4.91
CA ALA A 24 -6.52 -3.49 -4.26
C ALA A 24 -7.54 -3.01 -3.22
N GLU A 25 -8.82 -3.19 -3.50
CA GLU A 25 -9.94 -2.77 -2.65
C GLU A 25 -9.93 -3.50 -1.31
N ASP A 26 -9.63 -4.81 -1.30
CA ASP A 26 -9.51 -5.61 -0.08
C ASP A 26 -8.46 -5.00 0.88
N ILE A 27 -7.33 -4.53 0.33
CA ILE A 27 -6.26 -3.89 1.10
C ILE A 27 -6.68 -2.51 1.59
N VAL A 28 -7.37 -1.73 0.75
CA VAL A 28 -7.91 -0.42 1.13
C VAL A 28 -8.87 -0.57 2.30
N GLU A 29 -9.80 -1.53 2.23
CA GLU A 29 -10.76 -1.80 3.29
C GLU A 29 -10.08 -2.26 4.59
N TYR A 30 -9.12 -3.18 4.50
CA TYR A 30 -8.34 -3.64 5.66
C TYR A 30 -7.65 -2.49 6.39
N VAL A 31 -6.91 -1.65 5.64
CA VAL A 31 -6.19 -0.51 6.22
C VAL A 31 -7.16 0.53 6.76
N ARG A 32 -8.28 0.78 6.06
CA ARG A 32 -9.32 1.71 6.52
C ARG A 32 -9.97 1.26 7.82
N GLN A 33 -10.23 -0.03 7.99
CA GLN A 33 -10.80 -0.54 9.24
C GLN A 33 -9.86 -0.32 10.43
N LYS A 34 -8.56 -0.52 10.25
CA LYS A 34 -7.53 -0.38 11.30
C LYS A 34 -7.11 1.07 11.58
N LEU A 35 -6.91 1.88 10.54
CA LEU A 35 -6.33 3.23 10.65
C LEU A 35 -7.32 4.36 10.43
N LYS A 36 -8.57 4.05 10.06
CA LYS A 36 -9.59 5.02 9.64
C LYS A 36 -9.13 5.90 8.46
N TYR A 37 -8.19 5.39 7.65
CA TYR A 37 -7.63 6.05 6.48
C TYR A 37 -7.73 5.13 5.26
N ALA A 38 -8.16 5.67 4.11
CA ALA A 38 -8.22 4.93 2.85
C ALA A 38 -6.94 5.19 2.03
N PRO A 39 -5.99 4.24 1.97
CA PRO A 39 -4.75 4.42 1.23
C PRO A 39 -4.93 4.34 -0.27
N ARG A 40 -3.96 4.87 -1.02
CA ARG A 40 -3.82 4.51 -2.44
C ARG A 40 -3.07 3.19 -2.53
N VAL A 41 -3.64 2.22 -3.23
CA VAL A 41 -3.09 0.88 -3.40
C VAL A 41 -2.91 0.60 -4.88
N GLN A 42 -1.74 0.10 -5.26
CA GLN A 42 -1.40 -0.24 -6.64
C GLN A 42 -0.89 -1.68 -6.70
N LEU A 43 -1.45 -2.49 -7.60
CA LEU A 43 -0.93 -3.82 -7.90
C LEU A 43 0.46 -3.70 -8.55
N LEU A 44 1.41 -4.50 -8.09
CA LEU A 44 2.69 -4.68 -8.75
C LEU A 44 2.59 -5.89 -9.67
N GLU A 45 2.58 -5.63 -10.97
CA GLU A 45 2.73 -6.66 -12.00
C GLU A 45 4.06 -7.39 -11.79
N SER A 46 3.97 -8.68 -11.44
CA SER A 46 5.16 -9.51 -11.32
C SER A 46 5.64 -9.90 -12.71
N ARG A 47 6.91 -9.61 -13.03
CA ARG A 47 7.54 -10.06 -14.29
C ARG A 47 7.70 -11.58 -14.37
N HIS A 48 7.59 -12.26 -13.23
CA HIS A 48 7.68 -13.71 -13.11
C HIS A 48 6.30 -14.27 -12.74
N ASN A 49 6.00 -15.51 -13.15
CA ASN A 49 4.79 -16.27 -12.76
C ASN A 49 4.81 -16.59 -11.26
N ALA A 50 4.72 -15.55 -10.43
CA ALA A 50 4.60 -15.67 -9.00
C ALA A 50 3.18 -16.14 -8.68
N ASN A 51 3.06 -17.17 -7.85
CA ASN A 51 1.77 -17.66 -7.37
C ASN A 51 1.16 -16.75 -6.27
N PHE A 52 1.60 -15.49 -6.21
CA PHE A 52 1.16 -14.49 -5.25
C PHE A 52 1.07 -13.12 -5.91
N LYS A 53 0.26 -12.24 -5.33
CA LYS A 53 0.22 -10.83 -5.68
C LYS A 53 1.06 -9.99 -4.72
N ALA A 54 1.60 -8.90 -5.25
CA ALA A 54 2.29 -7.88 -4.49
C ALA A 54 1.69 -6.51 -4.82
N PHE A 55 1.73 -5.60 -3.86
CA PHE A 55 1.15 -4.27 -4.00
C PHE A 55 2.07 -3.21 -3.39
N VAL A 56 1.87 -1.98 -3.82
CA VAL A 56 2.36 -0.78 -3.14
C VAL A 56 1.19 -0.12 -2.45
N VAL A 57 1.31 0.09 -1.13
CA VAL A 57 0.37 0.85 -0.31
C VAL A 57 1.01 2.19 0.01
N ARG A 58 0.39 3.29 -0.44
CA ARG A 58 0.85 4.65 -0.13
C ARG A 58 0.04 5.20 1.04
N VAL A 59 0.74 5.57 2.10
CA VAL A 59 0.17 6.16 3.31
C VAL A 59 0.92 7.43 3.70
N PRO A 60 0.28 8.38 4.41
CA PRO A 60 0.98 9.44 5.12
C PRO A 60 2.09 8.88 6.00
N THR A 61 3.25 9.52 6.02
CA THR A 61 4.44 9.06 6.76
C THR A 61 4.17 8.89 8.26
N CYS A 62 3.20 9.60 8.83
CA CYS A 62 2.79 9.41 10.23
C CYS A 62 2.23 8.00 10.51
N PHE A 63 1.64 7.32 9.52
CA PHE A 63 1.16 5.94 9.66
C PHE A 63 2.22 4.87 9.34
N LEU A 64 3.40 5.27 8.86
CA LEU A 64 4.42 4.33 8.40
C LEU A 64 4.84 3.33 9.46
N HIS A 65 5.01 3.80 10.71
CA HIS A 65 5.41 2.92 11.82
C HIS A 65 4.37 1.82 12.08
N LEU A 66 3.07 2.12 11.91
CA LEU A 66 1.99 1.15 12.08
C LEU A 66 2.03 0.08 10.97
N LEU A 67 2.26 0.47 9.71
CA LEU A 67 2.34 -0.49 8.60
C LEU A 67 3.61 -1.36 8.62
N LEU A 68 4.62 -0.94 9.40
CA LEU A 68 5.87 -1.69 9.61
C LEU A 68 5.86 -2.46 10.93
N ASP A 69 4.76 -2.44 11.68
CA ASP A 69 4.56 -3.27 12.86
C ASP A 69 4.21 -4.70 12.44
N GLU A 70 4.86 -5.68 13.06
CA GLU A 70 4.66 -7.11 12.79
C GLU A 70 3.25 -7.62 13.09
N ASN A 71 2.50 -6.91 13.94
CA ASN A 71 1.12 -7.23 14.30
C ASN A 71 0.09 -6.52 13.41
N PHE A 72 0.53 -5.66 12.49
CA PHE A 72 -0.40 -4.92 11.64
C PHE A 72 -1.00 -5.78 10.55
N TRP A 73 -0.18 -6.57 9.86
CA TRP A 73 -0.60 -7.42 8.74
C TRP A 73 -0.99 -8.82 9.20
N PRO A 74 -1.82 -9.55 8.43
CA PRO A 74 -2.06 -10.97 8.68
C PRO A 74 -0.74 -11.77 8.61
N GLN A 75 -0.77 -12.96 9.22
CA GLN A 75 0.36 -13.88 9.19
C GLN A 75 0.81 -14.16 7.75
N ASP A 76 2.13 -14.36 7.57
CA ASP A 76 2.81 -14.67 6.32
C ASP A 76 2.84 -13.55 5.25
N VAL A 77 2.18 -12.42 5.48
CA VAL A 77 2.33 -11.23 4.64
C VAL A 77 3.73 -10.64 4.83
N VAL A 78 4.46 -10.48 3.73
CA VAL A 78 5.75 -9.79 3.75
C VAL A 78 5.52 -8.31 3.50
N PHE A 79 6.06 -7.46 4.36
CA PHE A 79 5.98 -6.01 4.22
C PHE A 79 7.34 -5.33 4.47
N ARG A 80 7.59 -4.22 3.78
CA ARG A 80 8.77 -3.38 3.98
C ARG A 80 8.59 -2.01 3.33
N ARG A 81 9.44 -1.04 3.66
CA ARG A 81 9.54 0.21 2.88
C ARG A 81 9.82 -0.13 1.42
N PHE A 82 9.06 0.46 0.51
CA PHE A 82 9.29 0.27 -0.92
C PHE A 82 10.55 1.06 -1.35
N ARG A 83 11.49 0.38 -2.02
CA ARG A 83 12.79 0.95 -2.43
C ARG A 83 12.97 1.04 -3.96
N GLY A 84 11.87 1.09 -4.71
CA GLY A 84 11.87 1.20 -6.18
C GLY A 84 11.23 2.48 -6.69
N GLN A 85 11.23 2.66 -8.02
CA GLN A 85 10.33 3.62 -8.65
C GLN A 85 8.91 3.07 -8.56
N VAL A 86 8.03 3.81 -7.88
CA VAL A 86 6.61 3.46 -7.92
C VAL A 86 6.12 3.86 -9.31
N PRO A 87 5.47 2.97 -10.07
CA PRO A 87 4.90 3.34 -11.36
C PRO A 87 4.00 4.56 -11.15
N GLN A 88 4.26 5.65 -11.88
CA GLN A 88 3.36 6.80 -11.85
C GLN A 88 1.97 6.32 -12.25
N ASP A 89 0.97 6.78 -11.51
CA ASP A 89 -0.43 6.63 -11.89
C ASP A 89 -0.55 7.19 -13.30
N ARG A 90 -0.79 6.32 -14.30
CA ARG A 90 -1.08 6.80 -15.65
C ARG A 90 -2.49 7.38 -15.56
N THR A 91 -2.60 8.62 -15.10
CA THR A 91 -3.78 9.44 -15.31
C THR A 91 -3.88 9.62 -16.82
N VAL A 92 -4.73 8.81 -17.46
CA VAL A 92 -5.14 9.06 -18.84
C VAL A 92 -5.89 10.38 -18.78
N SER A 93 -5.31 11.41 -19.40
CA SER A 93 -5.90 12.74 -19.55
C SER A 93 -7.18 12.70 -20.37
#